data_AF-A0A1S8WT25-F1
#
_entry.id   AF-A0A1S8WT25-F1
#
_cell.length_a   1.000
_cell.length_b   1.000
_cell.length_c   1.000
_cell.angle_alpha   90.00
_cell.angle_beta   90.00
_cell.angle_gamma   90.00
#
_symmetry.space_group_name_H-M   'P 1'
#
loop_
_entity.id
_entity.type
_entity.pdbx_description
1 polymer ?
#
loop_
_entity_poly.entity_id
_entity_poly.type
_entity_poly.pdbx_seq_one_letter_code
_entity_poly.pdbx_strand_id
1 'polypeptide(L)'
;MLNKYSLGLSHDQADRIEAARWALTRLTDRMSSTVDHILEIMPARQKYLAELSAEVRQLVKQFLIDFQQRGPLCPDLTQYEAVDRQLIFRNAYEQLMKKAESCARGERLVGLTPISLIGMRHVGHQLDLLQHLYGLCSEVNRKLEACFLTPWKDADLPQLHEALFDFLTR
;
A
#
# COMPACT_ATOMS: atom_id res chain seq x y z
N MET A 1 -20.95 43.65 22.21
CA MET A 1 -22.28 44.22 21.88
C MET A 1 -23.39 43.82 22.86
N LEU A 2 -23.27 42.75 23.66
CA LEU A 2 -24.27 42.36 24.68
C LEU A 2 -24.41 43.37 25.84
N ASN A 3 -23.32 44.02 26.26
CA ASN A 3 -23.36 45.11 27.25
C ASN A 3 -24.14 46.35 26.79
N LYS A 4 -24.43 46.50 25.49
CA LYS A 4 -25.20 47.64 24.96
C LYS A 4 -26.72 47.46 25.10
N TYR A 5 -27.20 46.24 25.33
CA TYR A 5 -28.64 45.92 25.32
C TYR A 5 -29.20 45.53 26.70
N SER A 6 -28.40 45.68 27.78
CA SER A 6 -28.84 45.51 29.18
C SER A 6 -29.69 44.25 29.44
N LEU A 7 -29.44 43.17 28.70
CA LEU A 7 -30.02 41.88 29.02
C LEU A 7 -29.37 41.40 30.31
N GLY A 8 -30.18 41.22 31.36
CA GLY A 8 -29.75 40.73 32.67
C GLY A 8 -29.23 39.30 32.55
N LEU A 9 -27.98 39.16 32.14
CA LEU A 9 -27.27 37.89 32.15
C LEU A 9 -27.08 37.47 33.61
N SER A 10 -27.46 36.24 33.93
CA SER A 10 -27.11 35.64 35.22
C SER A 10 -25.58 35.58 35.33
N HIS A 11 -25.06 35.71 36.56
CA HIS A 11 -23.62 35.61 36.83
C HIS A 11 -23.01 34.33 36.24
N ASP A 12 -23.71 33.20 36.35
CA ASP A 12 -23.31 31.91 35.76
C ASP A 12 -23.17 31.98 34.22
N GLN A 13 -24.08 32.68 33.54
CA GLN A 13 -24.01 32.83 32.09
C GLN A 13 -22.86 33.74 31.67
N ALA A 14 -22.60 34.81 32.43
CA ALA A 14 -21.47 35.70 32.19
C ALA A 14 -20.12 34.97 32.38
N ASP A 15 -20.00 34.18 33.44
CA ASP A 15 -18.80 33.38 33.74
C ASP A 15 -18.55 32.33 32.65
N ARG A 16 -19.60 31.66 32.17
CA ARG A 16 -19.49 30.69 31.06
C ARG A 16 -19.06 31.34 29.75
N ILE A 17 -19.56 32.55 29.46
CA ILE A 17 -19.15 33.30 28.26
C ILE A 17 -17.69 33.75 28.38
N GLU A 18 -17.25 34.19 29.56
CA GLU A 18 -15.85 34.56 29.81
C GLU A 18 -14.93 33.34 29.69
N ALA A 19 -15.33 32.20 30.28
CA ALA A 19 -14.60 30.95 30.18
C ALA A 19 -14.49 30.47 28.72
N ALA A 20 -15.56 30.58 27.93
CA ALA A 20 -15.55 30.24 26.51
C ALA A 20 -14.63 31.18 25.71
N ARG A 21 -14.64 32.49 26.01
CA ARG A 21 -13.75 33.46 25.38
C ARG A 21 -12.29 33.17 25.70
N TRP A 22 -11.99 32.91 26.97
CA TRP A 22 -10.65 32.54 27.41
C TRP A 22 -10.17 31.24 26.73
N ALA A 23 -11.03 30.22 26.64
CA ALA A 23 -10.71 28.98 25.95
C ALA A 23 -10.44 29.22 24.45
N LEU A 24 -11.23 30.07 23.80
CA LEU A 24 -11.02 30.46 22.40
C LEU A 24 -9.68 31.19 22.22
N THR A 25 -9.37 32.20 23.04
CA THR A 25 -8.10 32.91 22.98
C THR A 25 -6.92 31.95 23.14
N ARG A 26 -6.99 31.06 24.14
CA ARG A 26 -5.93 30.07 24.38
C ARG A 26 -5.77 29.09 23.20
N LEU A 27 -6.87 28.72 22.56
CA LEU A 27 -6.84 27.86 21.37
C LEU A 27 -6.21 28.60 20.18
N THR A 28 -6.55 29.86 19.97
CA THR A 28 -5.96 30.70 18.93
C THR A 28 -4.46 30.88 19.15
N ASP A 29 -4.01 31.18 20.37
CA ASP A 29 -2.59 31.32 20.69
C ASP A 29 -1.83 30.02 20.42
N ARG A 30 -2.40 28.88 20.83
CA ARG A 30 -1.80 27.57 20.57
C ARG A 30 -1.79 27.23 19.08
N MET A 31 -2.82 27.60 18.34
CA MET A 31 -2.90 27.42 16.89
C MET A 31 -1.82 28.22 16.20
N SER A 32 -1.67 29.51 16.51
CA SER A 32 -0.63 30.38 15.96
C SER A 32 0.77 29.81 16.22
N SER A 33 1.07 29.45 17.48
CA SER A 33 2.36 28.85 17.83
C SER A 33 2.64 27.53 17.09
N THR A 34 1.61 26.70 16.90
CA THR A 34 1.75 25.45 16.13
C THR A 34 1.98 25.73 14.65
N VAL A 35 1.27 26.70 14.07
CA VAL A 35 1.43 27.12 12.67
C VAL A 35 2.82 27.68 12.43
N ASP A 36 3.31 28.57 13.30
CA ASP A 36 4.64 29.15 13.20
C ASP A 36 5.72 28.05 13.21
N HIS A 37 5.61 27.10 14.14
CA HIS A 37 6.51 25.96 14.21
C HIS A 37 6.46 25.07 12.95
N ILE A 38 5.27 24.85 12.39
CA ILE A 38 5.12 24.11 11.14
C ILE A 38 5.80 24.85 9.99
N LEU A 39 5.63 26.17 9.89
CA LEU A 39 6.24 27.00 8.87
C LEU A 39 7.77 27.01 8.97
N GLU A 40 8.33 27.00 10.19
CA GLU A 40 9.77 26.88 10.41
C GLU A 40 10.36 25.56 9.88
N ILE A 41 9.65 24.44 10.11
CA ILE A 41 10.14 23.10 9.74
C ILE A 41 9.83 22.75 8.27
N MET A 42 8.79 23.35 7.69
CA MET A 42 8.28 23.01 6.35
C MET A 42 9.35 23.05 5.23
N PRO A 43 10.24 24.05 5.11
CA PRO A 43 11.22 24.11 4.03
C PRO A 43 12.21 22.93 4.05
N ALA A 44 12.70 22.57 5.25
CA ALA A 44 13.61 21.44 5.40
C ALA A 44 12.91 20.11 5.04
N ARG A 45 11.65 19.94 5.45
CA ARG A 45 10.85 18.76 5.11
C ARG A 45 10.50 18.69 3.63
N GLN A 46 10.20 19.81 2.98
CA GLN A 46 9.94 19.87 1.54
C GLN A 46 11.18 19.47 0.74
N LYS A 47 12.35 19.98 1.11
CA LYS A 47 13.62 19.59 0.47
C LYS A 47 13.88 18.09 0.62
N TYR A 48 13.77 17.57 1.83
CA TYR A 48 13.92 16.14 2.10
C TYR A 48 12.93 15.29 1.29
N LEU A 49 11.66 15.71 1.24
CA LEU A 49 10.62 15.02 0.48
C LEU A 49 10.91 15.03 -1.04
N ALA A 50 11.45 16.12 -1.57
CA ALA A 50 11.79 16.21 -2.99
C ALA A 50 12.97 15.28 -3.36
N GLU A 51 13.99 15.21 -2.50
CA GLU A 51 15.12 14.29 -2.67
C GLU A 51 14.65 12.82 -2.58
N LEU A 52 13.86 12.49 -1.56
CA LEU A 52 13.28 11.16 -1.38
C LEU A 52 12.36 10.78 -2.54
N SER A 53 11.53 11.70 -3.03
CA SER A 53 10.61 11.40 -4.13
C SER A 53 11.34 11.19 -5.44
N ALA A 54 12.46 11.88 -5.68
CA ALA A 54 13.32 11.63 -6.83
C ALA A 54 13.92 10.21 -6.79
N GLU A 55 14.44 9.78 -5.63
CA GLU A 55 14.96 8.43 -5.43
C GLU A 55 13.86 7.37 -5.65
N VAL A 56 12.70 7.54 -5.03
CA VAL A 56 11.58 6.60 -5.15
C VAL A 56 11.06 6.52 -6.59
N ARG A 57 10.99 7.64 -7.32
CA ARG A 57 10.63 7.64 -8.75
C ARG A 57 11.62 6.81 -9.57
N GLN A 58 12.92 6.90 -9.27
CA GLN A 58 13.93 6.11 -9.96
C GLN A 58 13.81 4.62 -9.63
N LEU A 59 13.59 4.29 -8.36
CA LEU A 59 13.36 2.90 -7.92
C LEU A 59 12.11 2.30 -8.57
N VAL A 60 11.01 3.06 -8.67
CA VAL A 60 9.79 2.62 -9.38
C VAL A 60 10.08 2.34 -10.86
N LYS A 61 10.79 3.25 -11.55
CA LYS A 61 11.16 3.02 -12.95
C LYS A 61 12.01 1.76 -13.10
N GLN A 62 13.03 1.59 -12.26
CA GLN A 62 13.91 0.43 -12.31
C GLN A 62 13.13 -0.86 -12.03
N PHE A 63 12.26 -0.86 -11.03
CA PHE A 63 11.43 -2.02 -10.70
C PHE A 63 10.54 -2.45 -11.88
N LEU A 64 9.92 -1.50 -12.58
CA LEU A 64 9.09 -1.81 -13.75
C LEU A 64 9.90 -2.42 -14.90
N ILE A 65 11.12 -1.91 -15.13
CA ILE A 65 12.04 -2.46 -16.14
C ILE A 65 12.48 -3.87 -15.74
N ASP A 66 12.90 -4.06 -14.49
CA ASP A 66 13.33 -5.35 -13.95
C ASP A 66 12.21 -6.38 -14.00
N PHE A 67 10.97 -5.98 -13.72
CA PHE A 67 9.81 -6.85 -13.79
C PHE A 67 9.54 -7.32 -15.22
N GLN A 68 9.72 -6.46 -16.22
CA GLN A 68 9.56 -6.84 -17.63
C GLN A 68 10.69 -7.75 -18.12
N GLN A 69 11.93 -7.49 -17.70
CA GLN A 69 13.11 -8.19 -18.24
C GLN A 69 13.48 -9.47 -17.48
N ARG A 70 13.19 -9.52 -16.18
CA ARG A 70 13.63 -10.59 -15.27
C ARG A 70 12.50 -11.13 -14.39
N GLY A 71 11.26 -10.73 -14.67
CA GLY A 71 10.10 -11.14 -13.92
C GLY A 71 9.83 -12.65 -13.98
N PRO A 72 8.81 -13.10 -13.23
CA PRO A 72 8.41 -14.50 -13.22
C PRO A 72 7.85 -15.00 -14.57
N LEU A 73 7.48 -14.09 -15.48
CA LEU A 73 6.98 -14.41 -16.83
C LEU A 73 8.09 -14.56 -17.89
N CYS A 74 9.37 -14.46 -17.52
CA CYS A 74 10.44 -14.68 -18.49
C CYS A 74 10.36 -16.09 -19.08
N PRO A 75 10.67 -16.25 -20.38
CA PRO A 75 10.77 -17.56 -21.00
C PRO A 75 11.92 -18.37 -20.36
N ASP A 76 11.89 -19.69 -20.56
CA ASP A 76 12.93 -20.63 -20.12
C ASP A 76 13.11 -20.78 -18.61
N LEU A 77 12.07 -20.46 -17.82
CA LEU A 77 12.04 -20.72 -16.38
C LEU A 77 11.42 -22.07 -16.05
N THR A 78 12.05 -22.79 -15.13
CA THR A 78 11.38 -23.92 -14.48
C THR A 78 10.24 -23.41 -13.60
N GLN A 79 9.27 -24.27 -13.31
CA GLN A 79 8.13 -23.92 -12.45
C GLN A 79 8.57 -23.44 -11.06
N TYR A 80 9.57 -24.11 -10.47
CA TYR A 80 10.11 -23.74 -9.17
C TYR A 80 10.77 -22.36 -9.19
N GLU A 81 11.59 -22.07 -10.22
CA GLU A 81 12.21 -20.74 -10.37
C GLU A 81 11.18 -19.63 -10.61
N ALA A 82 10.10 -19.93 -11.35
CA ALA A 82 9.03 -18.97 -11.59
C ALA A 82 8.28 -18.61 -10.29
N VAL A 83 8.01 -19.61 -9.44
CA VAL A 83 7.42 -19.41 -8.10
C VAL A 83 8.33 -18.57 -7.22
N ASP A 84 9.63 -18.91 -7.14
CA ASP A 84 10.60 -18.17 -6.32
C ASP A 84 10.73 -16.71 -6.79
N ARG A 85 10.83 -16.48 -8.09
CA ARG A 85 10.85 -15.13 -8.67
C ARG A 85 9.56 -14.38 -8.37
N GLN A 86 8.42 -15.03 -8.48
CA GLN A 86 7.12 -14.42 -8.19
C GLN A 86 7.06 -13.94 -6.72
N LEU A 87 7.53 -14.75 -5.77
CA LEU A 87 7.62 -14.36 -4.37
C LEU A 87 8.59 -13.19 -4.13
N ILE A 88 9.77 -13.22 -4.74
CA ILE A 88 10.78 -12.15 -4.63
C ILE A 88 10.20 -10.82 -5.16
N PHE A 89 9.62 -10.83 -6.36
CA PHE A 89 9.03 -9.63 -6.97
C PHE A 89 7.80 -9.15 -6.20
N ARG A 90 7.00 -10.04 -5.62
CA ARG A 90 5.88 -9.67 -4.72
C ARG A 90 6.36 -8.89 -3.51
N ASN A 91 7.37 -9.40 -2.81
CA ASN A 91 7.91 -8.75 -1.61
C ASN A 91 8.51 -7.38 -1.95
N ALA A 92 9.28 -7.31 -3.04
CA ALA A 92 9.85 -6.04 -3.52
C ALA A 92 8.75 -5.04 -3.92
N TYR A 93 7.69 -5.50 -4.59
CA TYR A 93 6.54 -4.69 -4.95
C TYR A 93 5.87 -4.06 -3.72
N GLU A 94 5.54 -4.87 -2.71
CA GLU A 94 4.84 -4.39 -1.52
C GLU A 94 5.64 -3.33 -0.75
N GLN A 95 6.95 -3.55 -0.60
CA GLN A 95 7.84 -2.59 0.05
C GLN A 95 7.92 -1.27 -0.72
N LEU A 96 8.09 -1.35 -2.05
CA LEU A 96 8.20 -0.17 -2.90
C LEU A 96 6.87 0.58 -3.02
N MET A 97 5.76 -0.13 -3.12
CA MET A 97 4.42 0.46 -3.20
C MET A 97 4.10 1.27 -1.94
N LYS A 98 4.38 0.73 -0.75
CA LYS A 98 4.20 1.46 0.52
C LYS A 98 5.01 2.76 0.57
N LYS A 99 6.27 2.72 0.11
CA LYS A 99 7.13 3.91 0.01
C LYS A 99 6.59 4.93 -0.98
N ALA A 100 6.19 4.49 -2.17
CA ALA A 100 5.65 5.34 -3.22
C ALA A 100 4.33 6.01 -2.84
N GLU A 101 3.42 5.28 -2.16
CA GLU A 101 2.19 5.85 -1.62
C GLU A 101 2.46 6.88 -0.53
N SER A 102 3.42 6.62 0.36
CA SER A 102 3.80 7.59 1.40
C SER A 102 4.35 8.88 0.79
N CYS A 103 5.22 8.76 -0.22
CA CYS A 103 5.74 9.91 -0.95
C CYS A 103 4.63 10.67 -1.68
N ALA A 104 3.74 9.97 -2.37
CA ALA A 104 2.61 10.59 -3.07
C ALA A 104 1.66 11.33 -2.12
N ARG A 105 1.43 10.82 -0.90
CA ARG A 105 0.68 11.54 0.14
C ARG A 105 1.43 12.78 0.61
N GLY A 106 2.74 12.67 0.83
CA GLY A 106 3.59 13.80 1.19
C GLY A 106 3.57 14.90 0.12
N GLU A 107 3.73 14.53 -1.14
CA GLU A 107 3.71 15.46 -2.27
C GLU A 107 2.37 16.20 -2.38
N ARG A 108 1.24 15.51 -2.17
CA ARG A 108 -0.08 16.16 -2.10
C ARG A 108 -0.20 17.15 -0.95
N LEU A 109 0.35 16.82 0.22
CA LEU A 109 0.30 17.69 1.40
C LEU A 109 1.00 19.03 1.15
N VAL A 110 2.08 19.02 0.36
CA VAL A 110 2.87 20.22 0.04
C VAL A 110 2.47 20.88 -1.30
N GLY A 111 1.51 20.30 -2.03
CA GLY A 111 1.05 20.81 -3.32
C GLY A 111 1.94 20.47 -4.53
N LEU A 112 2.83 19.48 -4.40
CA LEU A 112 3.63 18.96 -5.51
C LEU A 112 2.87 17.91 -6.31
N THR A 113 3.25 17.73 -7.59
CA THR A 113 2.66 16.69 -8.45
C THR A 113 3.02 15.30 -7.93
N PRO A 114 2.04 14.48 -7.50
CA PRO A 114 2.31 13.18 -6.89
C PRO A 114 2.92 12.19 -7.88
N ILE A 115 3.72 11.25 -7.38
CA ILE A 115 4.21 10.10 -8.15
C ILE A 115 3.03 9.35 -8.80
N SER A 116 3.16 9.02 -10.08
CA SER A 116 2.18 8.18 -10.78
C SER A 116 2.33 6.72 -10.33
N LEU A 117 1.24 6.17 -9.77
CA LEU A 117 1.19 4.78 -9.29
C LEU A 117 0.49 3.83 -10.29
N ILE A 118 0.18 4.31 -11.50
CA ILE A 118 -0.60 3.53 -12.49
C ILE A 118 0.17 2.27 -12.92
N GLY A 119 1.45 2.41 -13.29
CA GLY A 119 2.29 1.27 -13.69
C GLY A 119 2.48 0.26 -12.56
N MET A 120 2.71 0.74 -11.33
CA MET A 120 2.79 -0.11 -10.14
C MET A 120 1.49 -0.88 -9.90
N ARG A 121 0.32 -0.23 -10.03
CA ARG A 121 -0.97 -0.92 -9.88
C ARG A 121 -1.18 -2.01 -10.94
N HIS A 122 -0.78 -1.75 -12.18
CA HIS A 122 -0.86 -2.75 -13.24
C HIS A 122 0.00 -3.98 -12.94
N VAL A 123 1.26 -3.77 -12.54
CA VAL A 123 2.16 -4.87 -12.13
C VAL A 123 1.63 -5.60 -10.89
N GLY A 124 1.03 -4.88 -9.93
CA GLY A 124 0.39 -5.49 -8.77
C GLY A 124 -0.69 -6.51 -9.18
N HIS A 125 -1.57 -6.12 -10.11
CA HIS A 125 -2.58 -7.03 -10.63
C HIS A 125 -1.98 -8.23 -11.38
N GLN A 126 -0.93 -8.02 -12.18
CA GLN A 126 -0.23 -9.12 -12.85
C GLN A 126 0.38 -10.09 -11.83
N LEU A 127 1.00 -9.59 -10.75
CA LEU A 127 1.54 -10.43 -9.69
C LEU A 127 0.44 -11.24 -8.98
N ASP A 128 -0.77 -10.69 -8.80
CA ASP A 128 -1.91 -11.40 -8.20
C ASP A 128 -2.36 -12.57 -9.06
N LEU A 129 -2.47 -12.35 -10.36
CA LEU A 129 -2.80 -13.39 -11.32
C LEU A 129 -1.73 -14.49 -11.35
N LEU A 130 -0.45 -14.11 -11.33
CA LEU A 130 0.66 -15.06 -11.31
C LEU A 130 0.71 -15.88 -10.03
N GLN A 131 0.39 -15.26 -8.89
CA GLN A 131 0.29 -15.97 -7.62
C GLN A 131 -0.77 -17.07 -7.68
N HIS A 132 -1.92 -16.75 -8.27
CA HIS A 132 -3.01 -17.70 -8.42
C HIS A 132 -2.63 -18.83 -9.38
N LEU A 133 -2.05 -18.49 -10.53
CA LEU A 133 -1.60 -19.43 -11.54
C LEU A 133 -0.55 -20.41 -10.99
N TYR A 134 0.54 -19.89 -10.42
CA TYR A 134 1.61 -20.75 -9.89
C TYR A 134 1.18 -21.51 -8.64
N GLY A 135 0.29 -20.96 -7.83
CA GLY A 135 -0.36 -21.67 -6.72
C GLY A 135 -1.12 -22.91 -7.23
N LEU A 136 -1.97 -22.74 -8.25
CA LEU A 136 -2.72 -23.83 -8.87
C LEU A 136 -1.78 -24.89 -9.46
N CYS A 137 -0.77 -24.49 -10.23
CA CYS A 137 0.22 -25.42 -10.80
C CYS A 137 0.95 -26.22 -9.71
N SER A 138 1.27 -25.58 -8.58
CA SER A 138 1.95 -26.24 -7.47
C SER A 138 1.03 -27.25 -6.77
N GLU A 139 -0.26 -26.93 -6.62
CA GLU A 139 -1.26 -27.86 -6.07
C GLU A 139 -1.45 -29.09 -6.96
N VAL A 140 -1.56 -28.89 -8.28
CA VAL A 140 -1.66 -29.98 -9.26
C VAL A 140 -0.42 -30.87 -9.22
N ASN A 141 0.78 -30.28 -9.25
CA ASN A 141 2.02 -31.07 -9.19
C ASN A 141 2.11 -31.88 -7.89
N ARG A 142 1.77 -31.30 -6.74
CA ARG A 142 1.78 -32.02 -5.47
C ARG A 142 0.82 -33.23 -5.49
N LYS A 143 -0.34 -33.09 -6.13
CA LYS A 143 -1.30 -34.19 -6.30
C LYS A 143 -0.78 -35.28 -7.24
N LEU A 144 -0.15 -34.89 -8.34
CA LEU A 144 0.48 -35.82 -9.28
C LEU A 144 1.65 -36.56 -8.62
N GLU A 145 2.54 -35.86 -7.92
CA GLU A 145 3.66 -36.45 -7.18
C GLU A 145 3.17 -37.46 -6.14
N ALA A 146 2.13 -37.13 -5.37
CA ALA A 146 1.52 -38.07 -4.43
C ALA A 146 0.95 -39.32 -5.12
N CYS A 147 0.33 -39.16 -6.30
CA CYS A 147 -0.14 -40.29 -7.10
C CYS A 147 1.02 -41.17 -7.61
N PHE A 148 2.10 -40.56 -8.10
CA PHE A 148 3.28 -41.31 -8.59
C PHE A 148 4.00 -42.09 -7.49
N LEU A 149 3.94 -41.61 -6.25
CA LEU A 149 4.49 -42.30 -5.08
C LEU A 149 3.58 -43.43 -4.56
N THR A 150 2.31 -43.46 -4.97
CA THR A 150 1.35 -44.46 -4.51
C THR A 150 1.50 -45.75 -5.33
N PRO A 151 1.68 -46.93 -4.70
CA PRO A 151 1.72 -48.20 -5.43
C PRO A 151 0.42 -48.43 -6.21
N TRP A 152 0.50 -49.01 -7.41
CA TRP A 152 -0.67 -49.19 -8.29
C TRP A 152 -1.86 -49.91 -7.63
N LYS A 153 -1.58 -50.85 -6.71
CA LYS A 153 -2.61 -51.59 -5.95
C LYS A 153 -3.42 -50.71 -4.99
N ASP A 154 -2.86 -49.58 -4.56
CA ASP A 154 -3.43 -48.66 -3.59
C ASP A 154 -3.86 -47.33 -4.26
N ALA A 155 -3.75 -47.25 -5.60
CA ALA A 155 -4.05 -46.05 -6.37
C ALA A 155 -5.57 -45.91 -6.63
N ASP A 156 -6.17 -44.86 -6.09
CA ASP A 156 -7.56 -44.49 -6.31
C ASP A 156 -7.71 -43.58 -7.55
N LEU A 157 -7.84 -44.22 -8.72
CA LEU A 157 -8.03 -43.54 -10.02
C LEU A 157 -9.31 -42.66 -10.07
N PRO A 158 -10.47 -43.11 -9.57
CA PRO A 158 -11.66 -42.27 -9.47
C PRO A 158 -11.44 -40.97 -8.69
N GLN A 159 -10.80 -41.04 -7.52
CA GLN A 159 -10.54 -39.86 -6.69
C GLN A 159 -9.54 -38.90 -7.36
N LEU A 160 -8.54 -39.42 -8.07
CA LEU A 160 -7.63 -38.60 -8.87
C LEU A 160 -8.37 -37.89 -10.01
N HIS A 161 -9.25 -38.60 -10.70
CA HIS A 161 -10.04 -38.02 -11.80
C HIS A 161 -10.94 -36.89 -11.31
N GLU A 162 -11.62 -37.07 -10.18
CA GLU A 162 -12.45 -36.01 -9.56
C GLU A 162 -11.59 -34.80 -9.17
N ALA A 163 -10.43 -35.02 -8.54
CA ALA A 163 -9.51 -33.94 -8.19
C ALA A 163 -8.98 -33.17 -9.42
N LEU A 164 -8.64 -33.88 -10.50
CA LEU A 164 -8.21 -33.25 -11.76
C LEU A 164 -9.35 -32.49 -12.45
N PHE A 165 -10.57 -33.03 -12.39
CA PHE A 165 -11.75 -32.36 -12.93
C PHE A 165 -12.07 -31.07 -12.18
N ASP A 166 -11.99 -31.09 -10.85
CA ASP A 166 -12.18 -29.92 -10.00
C ASP A 166 -11.21 -28.78 -10.36
N PHE A 167 -9.94 -29.12 -10.65
CA PHE A 167 -8.94 -28.13 -11.09
C PHE A 167 -9.27 -27.48 -12.45
N LEU A 168 -9.99 -28.18 -13.34
CA LEU A 168 -10.40 -27.63 -14.65
C LEU A 168 -11.61 -26.70 -14.56
N THR A 169 -12.43 -26.84 -13.52
CA THR A 169 -13.65 -26.04 -13.31
C THR A 169 -13.46 -24.80 -12.45
N ARG A 170 -12.26 -24.59 -11.88
CA ARG A 170 -11.89 -23.43 -11.07
C ARG A 170 -11.35 -22.29 -11.94
#